data_AF-A0A7Z9R4P0-F1
#
_entry.id   AF-A0A7Z9R4P0-F1
#
_cell.length_a   1.000
_cell.length_b   1.000
_cell.length_c   1.000
_cell.angle_alpha   90.00
_cell.angle_beta   90.00
_cell.angle_gamma   90.00
#
_symmetry.space_group_name_H-M   'P 1'
#
loop_
_entity.id
_entity.type
_entity.pdbx_description
1 polymer ?
#
loop_
_entity_poly.entity_id
_entity_poly.type
_entity_poly.pdbx_seq_one_letter_code
_entity_poly.pdbx_strand_id
1 'polypeptide(L)'
;MKGMLFQEPYTNFYVLLYRPRYGDLVPMREILSPEYRMDKIFHSTGDNFRFYKIVPVLSELLNTTQKLPKEWGKEWEAWWFDILVWKWPEAKNIEITSGWNETARQFEVTLVAEQVPFNEKNLVISKMQISIKSPKPSITLSQFYNWPVFQEHEGISMQLLINGETMEKSILERFKQVKKIQFRTDQSLTNIHAFGQVGATSLEIYTDVHLKLEQDLVRVDIQRFLLNNWDLTWFTNLFKNHPIPPLKINTFPSLDLRLNNVIQQEGLIVFDYVSPSRKSQ
;
A
#
# COMPACT_ATOMS: atom_id res chain seq x y z
N MET A 1 -15.51 8.40 -3.90
CA MET A 1 -15.68 7.10 -4.61
C MET A 1 -14.86 7.06 -5.89
N LYS A 2 -15.15 7.88 -6.92
CA LYS A 2 -14.37 7.93 -8.17
C LYS A 2 -12.85 8.06 -7.96
N GLY A 3 -12.40 8.96 -7.09
CA GLY A 3 -10.96 9.13 -6.79
C GLY A 3 -10.26 7.85 -6.33
N MET A 4 -10.92 7.03 -5.50
CA MET A 4 -10.37 5.73 -5.06
C MET A 4 -10.37 4.70 -6.19
N LEU A 5 -11.42 4.66 -7.02
CA LEU A 5 -11.52 3.73 -8.15
C LEU A 5 -10.37 3.92 -9.15
N PHE A 6 -9.96 5.17 -9.41
CA PHE A 6 -8.85 5.46 -10.32
C PHE A 6 -7.47 5.08 -9.76
N GLN A 7 -7.32 4.96 -8.45
CA GLN A 7 -6.02 4.72 -7.80
C GLN A 7 -5.71 3.24 -7.55
N GLU A 8 -6.70 2.36 -7.74
CA GLU A 8 -6.61 0.93 -7.48
C GLU A 8 -6.99 0.09 -8.71
N PRO A 9 -6.17 0.09 -9.77
CA PRO A 9 -6.46 -0.60 -11.04
C PRO A 9 -6.69 -2.11 -10.92
N TYR A 10 -6.20 -2.73 -9.84
CA TYR A 10 -6.29 -4.16 -9.62
C TYR A 10 -7.33 -4.56 -8.58
N THR A 11 -7.98 -3.60 -7.91
CA THR A 11 -9.03 -3.89 -6.93
C THR A 11 -10.37 -4.05 -7.64
N ASN A 12 -11.07 -5.17 -7.37
CA ASN A 12 -12.46 -5.31 -7.77
C ASN A 12 -13.36 -4.59 -6.74
N PHE A 13 -14.22 -3.71 -7.22
CA PHE A 13 -15.16 -2.97 -6.38
C PHE A 13 -16.57 -3.55 -6.50
N TYR A 14 -17.23 -3.71 -5.36
CA TYR A 14 -18.55 -4.29 -5.27
C TYR A 14 -19.49 -3.44 -4.44
N VAL A 15 -20.78 -3.52 -4.76
CA VAL A 15 -21.85 -2.86 -4.01
C VAL A 15 -22.92 -3.89 -3.67
N LEU A 16 -23.19 -4.03 -2.37
CA LEU A 16 -24.31 -4.81 -1.85
C LEU A 16 -25.41 -3.85 -1.42
N LEU A 17 -26.58 -3.97 -2.03
CA LEU A 17 -27.77 -3.20 -1.65
C LEU A 17 -28.80 -4.13 -1.02
N TYR A 18 -29.36 -3.73 0.10
CA TYR A 18 -30.55 -4.34 0.69
C TYR A 18 -31.81 -3.57 0.29
N ARG A 19 -32.98 -4.22 0.30
CA ARG A 19 -34.21 -3.74 -0.36
C ARG A 19 -34.59 -2.26 -0.14
N PRO A 20 -34.58 -1.71 1.08
CA PRO A 20 -34.83 -0.27 1.33
C PRO A 20 -33.87 0.69 0.62
N ARG A 21 -32.66 0.24 0.24
CA ARG A 21 -31.63 1.06 -0.42
C ARG A 21 -31.63 0.92 -1.94
N TYR A 22 -32.61 0.24 -2.54
CA TYR A 22 -32.66 0.10 -4.00
C TYR A 22 -32.84 1.43 -4.74
N GLY A 23 -33.43 2.44 -4.08
CA GLY A 23 -33.50 3.81 -4.61
C GLY A 23 -32.11 4.44 -4.84
N ASP A 24 -31.08 4.01 -4.11
CA ASP A 24 -29.72 4.56 -4.21
C ASP A 24 -29.00 4.09 -5.50
N LEU A 25 -29.55 3.10 -6.22
CA LEU A 25 -28.93 2.57 -7.43
C LEU A 25 -28.85 3.61 -8.56
N VAL A 26 -29.88 4.45 -8.71
CA VAL A 26 -29.91 5.49 -9.75
C VAL A 26 -28.83 6.55 -9.51
N PRO A 27 -28.76 7.22 -8.33
CA PRO A 27 -27.71 8.20 -8.08
C PRO A 27 -26.31 7.58 -8.11
N MET A 28 -26.13 6.32 -7.69
CA MET A 28 -24.83 5.65 -7.84
C MET A 28 -24.41 5.49 -9.30
N ARG A 29 -25.33 5.10 -10.19
CA ARG A 29 -25.03 4.97 -11.63
C ARG A 29 -24.69 6.31 -12.27
N GLU A 30 -25.39 7.37 -11.89
CA GLU A 30 -25.11 8.73 -12.36
C GLU A 30 -23.73 9.20 -11.88
N ILE A 31 -23.39 8.95 -10.61
CA ILE A 31 -22.09 9.30 -10.05
C ILE A 31 -20.95 8.52 -10.73
N LEU A 32 -21.16 7.25 -11.07
CA LEU A 32 -20.14 6.38 -11.68
C LEU A 32 -19.97 6.59 -13.19
N SER A 33 -21.04 6.94 -13.89
CA SER A 33 -21.05 7.25 -15.32
C SER A 33 -20.23 8.51 -15.63
N PRO A 34 -19.63 8.61 -16.83
CA PRO A 34 -19.52 7.58 -17.87
C PRO A 34 -18.38 6.57 -17.67
N GLU A 35 -17.46 6.81 -16.73
CA GLU A 35 -16.19 6.07 -16.64
C GLU A 35 -16.35 4.66 -16.04
N TYR A 36 -17.41 4.45 -15.25
CA TYR A 36 -17.71 3.16 -14.64
C TYR A 36 -19.19 2.82 -14.81
N ARG A 37 -19.47 1.52 -14.93
CA ARG A 37 -20.83 0.98 -14.88
C ARG A 37 -20.97 -0.04 -13.77
N MET A 38 -22.21 -0.27 -13.35
CA MET A 38 -22.55 -1.27 -12.33
C MET A 38 -23.22 -2.47 -12.99
N ASP A 39 -22.47 -3.58 -13.07
CA ASP A 39 -22.95 -4.85 -13.62
C ASP A 39 -23.55 -5.68 -12.48
N LYS A 40 -24.82 -6.09 -12.61
CA LYS A 40 -25.47 -6.94 -11.61
C LYS A 40 -24.88 -8.34 -11.68
N ILE A 41 -24.39 -8.84 -10.56
CA ILE A 41 -23.76 -10.18 -10.48
C ILE A 41 -24.56 -11.17 -9.65
N PHE A 42 -25.40 -10.71 -8.73
CA PHE A 42 -26.27 -11.59 -7.94
C PHE A 42 -27.57 -10.90 -7.49
N HIS A 43 -28.61 -11.72 -7.33
CA HIS A 43 -29.92 -11.33 -6.82
C HIS A 43 -30.41 -12.44 -5.87
N SER A 44 -30.72 -12.09 -4.63
CA SER A 44 -31.20 -13.06 -3.63
C SER A 44 -32.62 -13.53 -3.93
N THR A 45 -32.95 -14.78 -3.61
CA THR A 45 -34.34 -15.25 -3.54
C THR A 45 -35.17 -14.37 -2.59
N GLY A 46 -36.25 -13.78 -3.11
CA GLY A 46 -37.10 -12.83 -2.38
C GLY A 46 -36.72 -11.35 -2.52
N ASP A 47 -35.73 -11.01 -3.36
CA ASP A 47 -35.27 -9.63 -3.64
C ASP A 47 -34.96 -8.82 -2.36
N ASN A 48 -34.31 -9.49 -1.40
CA ASN A 48 -33.84 -8.88 -0.17
C ASN A 48 -32.49 -8.18 -0.37
N PHE A 49 -31.62 -8.74 -1.22
CA PHE A 49 -30.31 -8.23 -1.54
C PHE A 49 -29.98 -8.31 -3.04
N ARG A 50 -29.29 -7.29 -3.54
CA ARG A 50 -28.73 -7.23 -4.89
C ARG A 50 -27.25 -6.91 -4.81
N PHE A 51 -26.46 -7.63 -5.58
CA PHE A 51 -25.01 -7.46 -5.62
C PHE A 51 -24.57 -7.01 -7.00
N TYR A 52 -23.74 -5.98 -7.04
CA TYR A 52 -23.24 -5.35 -8.26
C TYR A 52 -21.71 -5.30 -8.22
N LYS A 53 -21.09 -5.52 -9.37
CA LYS A 53 -19.68 -5.24 -9.61
C LYS A 53 -19.57 -3.89 -10.31
N ILE A 54 -18.69 -3.02 -9.83
CA ILE A 54 -18.32 -1.80 -10.54
C ILE A 54 -17.23 -2.18 -11.54
N VAL A 55 -17.44 -1.89 -12.81
CA VAL A 55 -16.48 -2.18 -13.88
C VAL A 55 -16.15 -0.93 -14.68
N PRO A 56 -14.88 -0.74 -15.08
CA PRO A 56 -14.50 0.39 -15.91
C PRO A 56 -15.15 0.28 -17.29
N VAL A 57 -15.57 1.42 -17.84
CA VAL A 57 -16.05 1.57 -19.20
C VAL A 57 -14.89 2.14 -20.02
N LEU A 58 -14.20 1.24 -20.72
CA LEU A 58 -13.08 1.60 -21.61
C LEU A 58 -13.65 2.21 -22.89
N SER A 59 -13.88 3.52 -22.88
CA SER A 59 -14.26 4.27 -24.08
C SER A 59 -13.01 4.58 -24.92
N GLU A 60 -13.15 4.57 -26.24
CA GLU A 60 -12.12 5.03 -27.19
C GLU A 60 -11.76 6.52 -27.02
N LEU A 61 -12.52 7.25 -26.20
CA LEU A 61 -12.36 8.69 -25.91
C LEU A 61 -11.18 9.04 -25.00
N LEU A 62 -10.36 8.08 -24.55
CA LEU A 62 -9.08 8.39 -23.91
C LEU A 62 -8.12 8.95 -24.96
N ASN A 63 -8.32 10.23 -25.29
CA ASN A 63 -7.44 11.07 -26.09
C ASN A 63 -6.14 11.35 -25.33
N THR A 64 -5.40 10.31 -24.95
CA THR A 64 -4.02 10.46 -24.51
C THR A 64 -3.16 10.57 -25.77
N THR A 65 -2.48 11.71 -25.93
CA THR A 65 -1.57 11.98 -27.05
C THR A 65 -0.31 11.11 -27.04
N GLN A 66 0.00 10.46 -25.91
CA GLN A 66 1.19 9.64 -25.74
C GLN A 66 0.94 8.20 -26.23
N LYS A 67 1.55 7.85 -27.37
CA LYS A 67 1.51 6.50 -27.93
C LYS A 67 2.48 5.60 -27.17
N LEU A 68 1.95 4.76 -26.29
CA LEU A 68 2.74 3.73 -25.60
C LEU A 68 2.90 2.49 -26.48
N PRO A 69 4.10 1.87 -26.55
CA PRO A 69 4.32 0.63 -27.29
C PRO A 69 3.66 -0.57 -26.60
N LYS A 70 3.50 -1.67 -27.34
CA LYS A 70 2.94 -2.93 -26.80
C LYS A 70 3.88 -3.60 -25.80
N GLU A 71 5.17 -3.51 -26.04
CA GLU A 71 6.22 -4.09 -25.20
C GLU A 71 6.74 -3.03 -24.23
N TRP A 72 7.25 -3.48 -23.08
CA TRP A 72 7.86 -2.58 -22.12
C TRP A 72 9.21 -2.06 -22.65
N GLY A 73 9.44 -0.77 -22.52
CA GLY A 73 10.65 -0.10 -23.01
C GLY A 73 10.82 1.29 -22.40
N LYS A 74 11.73 2.09 -22.95
CA LYS A 74 12.06 3.43 -22.43
C LYS A 74 10.87 4.39 -22.40
N GLU A 75 9.92 4.25 -23.32
CA GLU A 75 8.70 5.04 -23.34
C GLU A 75 7.79 4.73 -22.14
N TRP A 76 7.71 3.47 -21.73
CA TRP A 76 6.98 3.07 -20.52
C TRP A 76 7.67 3.54 -19.25
N GLU A 77 9.01 3.47 -19.21
CA GLU A 77 9.80 3.97 -18.07
C GLU A 77 9.58 5.48 -17.87
N ALA A 78 9.70 6.28 -18.95
CA ALA A 78 9.47 7.72 -18.89
C ALA A 78 8.03 8.06 -18.50
N TRP A 79 7.04 7.40 -19.10
CA TRP A 79 5.64 7.62 -18.77
C TRP A 79 5.31 7.30 -17.31
N TRP A 80 5.81 6.17 -16.81
CA TRP A 80 5.58 5.79 -15.42
C TRP A 80 6.33 6.72 -14.45
N PHE A 81 7.54 7.16 -14.81
CA PHE A 81 8.30 8.14 -14.03
C PHE A 81 7.50 9.44 -13.83
N ASP A 82 6.91 10.00 -14.89
CA ASP A 82 6.12 11.23 -14.82
C ASP A 82 4.92 11.07 -13.86
N ILE A 83 4.25 9.91 -13.90
CA ILE A 83 3.17 9.58 -12.97
C ILE A 83 3.67 9.52 -11.53
N LEU A 84 4.82 8.88 -11.29
CA LEU A 84 5.38 8.73 -9.95
C LEU A 84 5.78 10.09 -9.37
N VAL A 85 6.43 10.96 -10.15
CA VAL A 85 6.79 12.33 -9.72
C VAL A 85 5.54 13.14 -9.37
N TRP A 86 4.48 13.02 -10.17
CA TRP A 86 3.22 13.70 -9.89
C TRP A 86 2.54 13.16 -8.63
N LYS A 87 2.54 11.84 -8.43
CA LYS A 87 1.88 11.17 -7.30
C LYS A 87 2.67 11.34 -5.99
N TRP A 88 3.99 11.39 -6.07
CA TRP A 88 4.92 11.45 -4.94
C TRP A 88 5.97 12.55 -5.17
N PRO A 89 5.57 13.84 -5.13
CA PRO A 89 6.48 14.94 -5.40
C PRO A 89 7.62 15.04 -4.37
N GLU A 90 7.45 14.47 -3.17
CA GLU A 90 8.47 14.45 -2.12
C GLU A 90 9.48 13.30 -2.27
N ALA A 91 9.17 12.29 -3.11
CA ALA A 91 10.07 11.16 -3.33
C ALA A 91 11.34 11.59 -4.09
N LYS A 92 12.44 10.92 -3.79
CA LYS A 92 13.76 11.21 -4.32
C LYS A 92 14.32 9.99 -5.03
N ASN A 93 15.30 10.21 -5.89
CA ASN A 93 16.06 9.13 -6.54
C ASN A 93 15.15 8.08 -7.19
N ILE A 94 14.05 8.52 -7.81
CA ILE A 94 13.14 7.66 -8.56
C ILE A 94 13.87 7.22 -9.81
N GLU A 95 14.11 5.92 -9.95
CA GLU A 95 14.78 5.32 -11.10
C GLU A 95 14.00 4.10 -11.55
N ILE A 96 13.65 4.06 -12.85
CA ILE A 96 13.04 2.91 -13.49
C ILE A 96 14.02 2.40 -14.53
N THR A 97 14.40 1.14 -14.40
CA THR A 97 15.27 0.45 -15.37
C THR A 97 14.59 -0.82 -15.84
N SER A 98 14.85 -1.18 -17.08
CA SER A 98 14.45 -2.46 -17.63
C SER A 98 15.59 -3.07 -18.41
N GLY A 99 15.66 -4.41 -18.37
CA GLY A 99 16.74 -5.13 -19.01
C GLY A 99 16.58 -6.63 -18.94
N TRP A 100 17.40 -7.33 -19.71
CA TRP A 100 17.49 -8.77 -19.65
C TRP A 100 18.34 -9.20 -18.44
N ASN A 101 17.74 -9.97 -17.53
CA ASN A 101 18.45 -10.57 -16.41
C ASN A 101 19.05 -11.91 -16.84
N GLU A 102 20.35 -11.94 -17.09
CA GLU A 102 21.06 -13.15 -17.55
C GLU A 102 20.97 -14.32 -16.56
N THR A 103 20.99 -14.03 -15.26
CA THR A 103 20.93 -15.05 -14.21
C THR A 103 19.56 -15.72 -14.16
N ALA A 104 18.50 -14.92 -14.24
CA ALA A 104 17.12 -15.41 -14.21
C ALA A 104 16.59 -15.80 -15.60
N ARG A 105 17.33 -15.49 -16.68
CA ARG A 105 16.96 -15.68 -18.09
C ARG A 105 15.57 -15.11 -18.41
N GLN A 106 15.29 -13.92 -17.89
CA GLN A 106 14.00 -13.25 -18.06
C GLN A 106 14.20 -11.74 -18.19
N PHE A 107 13.26 -11.08 -18.85
CA PHE A 107 13.21 -9.62 -18.87
C PHE A 107 12.67 -9.11 -17.54
N GLU A 108 13.27 -8.06 -16.98
CA GLU A 108 12.88 -7.53 -15.68
C GLU A 108 12.82 -6.01 -15.70
N VAL A 109 11.81 -5.46 -15.04
CA VAL A 109 11.67 -4.03 -14.78
C VAL A 109 11.88 -3.80 -13.31
N THR A 110 12.79 -2.90 -12.96
CA THR A 110 13.08 -2.50 -11.59
C THR A 110 12.75 -1.04 -11.39
N LEU A 111 12.01 -0.73 -10.32
CA LEU A 111 11.81 0.63 -9.81
C LEU A 111 12.50 0.74 -8.46
N VAL A 112 13.30 1.79 -8.28
CA VAL A 112 13.85 2.20 -6.98
C VAL A 112 13.44 3.63 -6.71
N ALA A 113 13.04 3.93 -5.48
CA ALA A 113 12.74 5.29 -5.04
C ALA A 113 13.03 5.45 -3.55
N GLU A 114 13.36 6.65 -3.12
CA GLU A 114 13.64 7.01 -1.72
C GLU A 114 12.63 8.03 -1.19
N GLN A 115 12.46 8.06 0.13
CA GLN A 115 11.54 8.99 0.80
C GLN A 115 10.10 8.93 0.25
N VAL A 116 9.63 7.72 -0.09
CA VAL A 116 8.33 7.51 -0.71
C VAL A 116 7.22 7.64 0.33
N PRO A 117 6.22 8.51 0.14
CA PRO A 117 5.05 8.56 1.01
C PRO A 117 4.25 7.25 0.93
N PHE A 118 3.97 6.64 2.08
CA PHE A 118 3.20 5.42 2.18
C PHE A 118 1.95 5.61 3.03
N ASN A 119 0.81 5.21 2.46
CA ASN A 119 -0.52 5.28 3.06
C ASN A 119 -0.92 6.69 3.55
N GLU A 120 -1.43 7.51 2.61
CA GLU A 120 -2.01 8.85 2.78
C GLU A 120 -1.55 9.63 4.04
N LYS A 121 -0.23 9.84 4.15
CA LYS A 121 0.49 10.81 5.02
C LYS A 121 1.07 10.30 6.35
N ASN A 122 1.04 9.00 6.65
CA ASN A 122 1.40 8.55 8.00
C ASN A 122 2.78 7.90 8.13
N LEU A 123 3.40 7.52 7.02
CA LEU A 123 4.70 6.85 7.01
C LEU A 123 5.48 7.26 5.76
N VAL A 124 6.74 7.61 5.94
CA VAL A 124 7.68 7.78 4.84
C VAL A 124 8.55 6.53 4.78
N ILE A 125 8.64 5.93 3.59
CA ILE A 125 9.50 4.78 3.32
C ILE A 125 10.88 5.30 2.95
N SER A 126 11.91 4.81 3.63
CA SER A 126 13.28 5.21 3.35
C SER A 126 13.69 4.79 1.93
N LYS A 127 13.36 3.55 1.54
CA LYS A 127 13.58 3.03 0.19
C LYS A 127 12.47 2.07 -0.24
N MET A 128 11.91 2.29 -1.42
CA MET A 128 11.02 1.38 -2.11
C MET A 128 11.78 0.73 -3.26
N GLN A 129 11.68 -0.59 -3.39
CA GLN A 129 12.20 -1.33 -4.54
C GLN A 129 11.11 -2.25 -5.08
N ILE A 130 10.83 -2.17 -6.38
CA ILE A 130 9.87 -3.03 -7.07
C ILE A 130 10.60 -3.76 -8.18
N SER A 131 10.34 -5.05 -8.33
CA SER A 131 10.79 -5.89 -9.43
C SER A 131 9.58 -6.54 -10.10
N ILE A 132 9.51 -6.44 -11.41
CA ILE A 132 8.42 -6.97 -12.24
C ILE A 132 9.04 -7.87 -13.30
N LYS A 133 8.68 -9.15 -13.27
CA LYS A 133 9.24 -10.19 -14.14
C LYS A 133 8.38 -10.34 -15.39
N SER A 134 9.01 -10.21 -16.56
CA SER A 134 8.42 -10.39 -17.88
C SER A 134 7.06 -9.67 -18.06
N PRO A 135 6.94 -8.35 -17.77
CA PRO A 135 5.66 -7.65 -17.87
C PRO A 135 5.17 -7.49 -19.30
N LYS A 136 3.87 -7.74 -19.50
CA LYS A 136 3.11 -7.39 -20.70
C LYS A 136 2.04 -6.37 -20.36
N PRO A 137 2.25 -5.08 -20.64
CA PRO A 137 1.31 -4.03 -20.26
C PRO A 137 0.06 -4.00 -21.14
N SER A 138 -1.07 -3.61 -20.56
CA SER A 138 -2.30 -3.23 -21.25
C SER A 138 -2.29 -1.73 -21.48
N ILE A 139 -2.13 -1.29 -22.72
CA ILE A 139 -2.13 0.15 -23.07
C ILE A 139 -3.45 0.81 -22.63
N THR A 140 -4.60 0.22 -23.01
CA THR A 140 -5.93 0.79 -22.73
C THR A 140 -6.20 0.92 -21.24
N LEU A 141 -5.96 -0.13 -20.45
CA LEU A 141 -6.17 -0.08 -19.01
C LEU A 141 -5.17 0.88 -18.35
N SER A 142 -3.92 0.88 -18.79
CA SER A 142 -2.89 1.75 -18.21
C SER A 142 -3.22 3.23 -18.42
N GLN A 143 -3.68 3.59 -19.61
CA GLN A 143 -4.14 4.94 -19.92
C GLN A 143 -5.39 5.33 -19.12
N PHE A 144 -6.35 4.40 -18.96
CA PHE A 144 -7.57 4.65 -18.17
C PHE A 144 -7.27 4.94 -16.70
N TYR A 145 -6.37 4.16 -16.09
CA TYR A 145 -6.02 4.29 -14.67
C TYR A 145 -4.87 5.27 -14.43
N ASN A 146 -4.22 5.78 -15.49
CA ASN A 146 -2.98 6.54 -15.40
C ASN A 146 -1.92 5.83 -14.51
N TRP A 147 -1.77 4.52 -14.72
CA TRP A 147 -0.88 3.65 -13.95
C TRP A 147 -0.56 2.37 -14.76
N PRO A 148 0.63 1.76 -14.68
CA PRO A 148 0.90 0.52 -15.39
C PRO A 148 -0.03 -0.62 -14.98
N VAL A 149 -0.83 -1.11 -15.94
CA VAL A 149 -1.71 -2.26 -15.80
C VAL A 149 -1.19 -3.42 -16.64
N PHE A 150 -0.93 -4.57 -16.03
CA PHE A 150 -0.36 -5.74 -16.71
C PHE A 150 -1.43 -6.76 -17.10
N GLN A 151 -1.40 -7.18 -18.37
CA GLN A 151 -2.17 -8.33 -18.87
C GLN A 151 -1.54 -9.63 -18.36
N GLU A 152 -0.21 -9.71 -18.44
CA GLU A 152 0.59 -10.86 -18.04
C GLU A 152 1.85 -10.40 -17.33
N HIS A 153 2.32 -11.20 -16.37
CA HIS A 153 3.64 -11.08 -15.74
C HIS A 153 3.99 -12.39 -15.04
N GLU A 154 5.28 -12.68 -14.87
CA GLU A 154 5.77 -13.88 -14.18
C GLU A 154 5.90 -13.70 -12.67
N GLY A 155 5.61 -12.49 -12.18
CA GLY A 155 5.53 -12.17 -10.76
C GLY A 155 5.99 -10.74 -10.51
N ILE A 156 5.48 -10.16 -9.43
CA ILE A 156 5.90 -8.85 -8.95
C ILE A 156 6.36 -9.01 -7.52
N SER A 157 7.49 -8.43 -7.17
CA SER A 157 7.96 -8.31 -5.79
C SER A 157 8.22 -6.87 -5.46
N MET A 158 7.92 -6.47 -4.23
CA MET A 158 8.24 -5.14 -3.73
C MET A 158 8.79 -5.23 -2.31
N GLN A 159 9.83 -4.46 -2.03
CA GLN A 159 10.37 -4.27 -0.70
C GLN A 159 10.18 -2.81 -0.29
N LEU A 160 9.58 -2.59 0.87
CA LEU A 160 9.53 -1.28 1.52
C LEU A 160 10.42 -1.31 2.74
N LEU A 161 11.47 -0.48 2.72
CA LEU A 161 12.44 -0.36 3.78
C LEU A 161 12.17 0.90 4.57
N ILE A 162 12.04 0.76 5.88
CA ILE A 162 11.90 1.88 6.82
C ILE A 162 13.04 1.80 7.81
N ASN A 163 13.82 2.87 7.89
CA ASN A 163 14.85 3.03 8.91
C ASN A 163 14.33 3.82 10.12
N GLY A 164 15.06 3.72 11.23
CA GLY A 164 14.74 4.43 12.47
C GLY A 164 14.59 5.93 12.25
N GLU A 165 15.51 6.57 11.53
CA GLU A 165 15.51 8.02 11.30
C GLU A 165 14.24 8.52 10.58
N THR A 166 13.78 7.79 9.56
CA THR A 166 12.59 8.15 8.80
C THR A 166 11.33 7.97 9.66
N MET A 167 11.30 6.94 10.51
CA MET A 167 10.24 6.73 11.49
C MET A 167 10.20 7.83 12.56
N GLU A 168 11.37 8.18 13.13
CA GLU A 168 11.53 9.26 14.11
C GLU A 168 10.99 10.57 13.56
N LYS A 169 11.45 10.94 12.36
CA LYS A 169 11.01 12.16 11.69
C LYS A 169 9.49 12.18 11.46
N SER A 170 8.93 11.09 10.93
CA SER A 170 7.49 10.98 10.65
C SER A 170 6.64 11.17 11.92
N ILE A 171 7.10 10.63 13.06
CA ILE A 171 6.40 10.73 14.34
C ILE A 171 6.56 12.11 14.96
N LEU A 172 7.76 12.69 14.96
CA LEU A 172 8.02 14.01 15.52
C LEU A 172 7.26 15.12 14.78
N GLU A 173 7.17 15.04 13.45
CA GLU A 173 6.40 15.99 12.64
C GLU A 173 4.90 15.94 12.97
N ARG A 174 4.39 14.75 13.33
CA ARG A 174 2.98 14.52 13.59
C ARG A 174 2.56 14.78 15.03
N PHE A 175 3.33 14.32 16.00
CA PHE A 175 2.95 14.30 17.41
C PHE A 175 3.76 15.32 18.20
N LYS A 176 3.28 16.58 18.24
CA LYS A 176 3.95 17.71 18.90
C LYS A 176 4.22 17.53 20.40
N GLN A 177 3.49 16.61 21.04
CA GLN A 177 3.69 16.21 22.43
C GLN A 177 4.95 15.35 22.62
N VAL A 178 5.40 14.66 21.57
CA VAL A 178 6.67 13.92 21.55
C VAL A 178 7.78 14.93 21.29
N LYS A 179 8.68 15.08 22.25
CA LYS A 179 9.83 16.00 22.16
C LYS A 179 11.06 15.33 21.59
N LYS A 180 11.20 14.03 21.85
CA LYS A 180 12.29 13.21 21.34
C LYS A 180 11.78 11.79 21.22
N ILE A 181 12.19 11.08 20.19
CA ILE A 181 11.94 9.65 20.07
C ILE A 181 13.17 9.02 19.43
N GLN A 182 13.48 7.79 19.84
CA GLN A 182 14.59 7.02 19.32
C GLN A 182 14.07 5.64 18.94
N PHE A 183 14.39 5.21 17.72
CA PHE A 183 14.06 3.88 17.22
C PHE A 183 15.33 3.06 17.04
N ARG A 184 15.33 1.84 17.59
CA ARG A 184 16.39 0.87 17.37
C ARG A 184 15.75 -0.46 17.00
N THR A 185 16.24 -1.09 15.94
CA THR A 185 15.74 -2.39 15.51
C THR A 185 16.86 -3.41 15.58
N ASP A 186 16.76 -4.34 16.52
CA ASP A 186 17.76 -5.36 16.83
C ASP A 186 17.11 -6.74 16.72
N GLN A 187 17.75 -7.71 16.05
CA GLN A 187 17.41 -9.15 16.10
C GLN A 187 15.90 -9.48 16.19
N SER A 188 15.08 -8.97 15.26
CA SER A 188 13.61 -9.19 15.18
C SER A 188 12.74 -8.41 16.18
N LEU A 189 13.27 -7.38 16.84
CA LEU A 189 12.52 -6.48 17.72
C LEU A 189 12.85 -5.01 17.39
N THR A 190 11.86 -4.14 17.54
CA THR A 190 12.06 -2.69 17.50
C THR A 190 11.86 -2.12 18.88
N ASN A 191 12.93 -1.59 19.46
CA ASN A 191 12.90 -0.76 20.64
C ASN A 191 12.52 0.67 20.27
N ILE A 192 11.61 1.24 21.05
CA ILE A 192 11.12 2.60 20.90
C ILE A 192 11.29 3.30 22.25
N HIS A 193 12.08 4.37 22.25
CA HIS A 193 12.29 5.21 23.43
C HIS A 193 11.80 6.62 23.14
N ALA A 194 10.66 6.98 23.72
CA ALA A 194 9.99 8.25 23.47
C ALA A 194 9.96 9.13 24.73
N PHE A 195 10.19 10.42 24.53
CA PHE A 195 10.11 11.46 25.54
C PHE A 195 9.07 12.48 25.11
N GLY A 196 8.22 12.88 26.04
CA GLY A 196 7.17 13.86 25.79
C GLY A 196 6.72 14.59 27.04
N GLN A 197 5.68 15.40 26.88
CA GLN A 197 5.06 16.13 27.98
C GLN A 197 3.54 16.12 27.85
N VAL A 198 2.85 15.97 28.99
CA VAL A 198 1.40 16.16 29.11
C VAL A 198 1.16 17.16 30.23
N GLY A 199 0.69 18.36 29.86
CA GLY A 199 0.63 19.49 30.79
C GLY A 199 2.02 19.85 31.28
N ALA A 200 2.21 19.90 32.61
CA ALA A 200 3.50 20.15 33.25
C ALA A 200 4.32 18.87 33.53
N THR A 201 3.78 17.69 33.19
CA THR A 201 4.39 16.40 33.55
C THR A 201 5.24 15.87 32.40
N SER A 202 6.49 15.50 32.69
CA SER A 202 7.36 14.82 31.72
C SER A 202 7.01 13.32 31.67
N LEU A 203 6.96 12.79 30.44
CA LEU A 203 6.69 11.40 30.17
C LEU A 203 7.86 10.79 29.40
N GLU A 204 8.29 9.62 29.86
CA GLU A 204 9.26 8.75 29.22
C GLU A 204 8.59 7.40 29.00
N ILE A 205 8.55 6.96 27.75
CA ILE A 205 8.01 5.66 27.36
C ILE A 205 9.15 4.85 26.75
N TYR A 206 9.32 3.63 27.25
CA TYR A 206 10.24 2.66 26.67
C TYR A 206 9.47 1.39 26.34
N THR A 207 9.48 0.99 25.08
CA THR A 207 8.73 -0.18 24.63
C THR A 207 9.49 -1.03 23.61
N ASP A 208 9.36 -2.34 23.74
CA ASP A 208 9.87 -3.31 22.78
C ASP A 208 8.71 -3.89 21.98
N VAL A 209 8.82 -3.82 20.65
CA VAL A 209 7.75 -4.16 19.71
C VAL A 209 8.21 -5.19 18.69
N HIS A 210 7.46 -6.27 18.55
CA HIS A 210 7.59 -7.25 17.48
C HIS A 210 6.43 -7.11 16.49
N LEU A 211 6.74 -6.95 15.20
CA LEU A 211 5.76 -6.96 14.13
C LEU A 211 5.59 -8.39 13.62
N LYS A 212 4.39 -8.95 13.82
CA LYS A 212 4.05 -10.31 13.40
C LYS A 212 3.09 -10.27 12.23
N LEU A 213 3.45 -10.93 11.13
CA LEU A 213 2.53 -11.14 10.03
C LEU A 213 1.47 -12.18 10.42
N GLU A 214 0.21 -11.78 10.37
CA GLU A 214 -0.94 -12.68 10.46
C GLU A 214 -1.68 -12.68 9.11
N GLN A 215 -2.68 -13.55 8.95
CA GLN A 215 -3.35 -13.79 7.67
C GLN A 215 -3.88 -12.51 6.99
N ASP A 216 -4.50 -11.63 7.77
CA ASP A 216 -5.19 -10.43 7.25
C ASP A 216 -4.62 -9.11 7.78
N LEU A 217 -3.56 -9.16 8.59
CA LEU A 217 -3.03 -7.99 9.27
C LEU A 217 -1.58 -8.17 9.72
N VAL A 218 -0.92 -7.06 10.03
CA VAL A 218 0.33 -7.09 10.80
C VAL A 218 0.03 -6.73 12.24
N ARG A 219 0.21 -7.69 13.14
CA ARG A 219 0.05 -7.51 14.57
C ARG A 219 1.25 -6.78 15.15
N VAL A 220 0.97 -5.80 15.99
CA VAL A 220 1.97 -5.12 16.82
C VAL A 220 1.97 -5.79 18.19
N ASP A 221 2.99 -6.60 18.48
CA ASP A 221 3.10 -7.35 19.72
C ASP A 221 4.07 -6.63 20.67
N ILE A 222 3.53 -6.09 21.76
CA ILE A 222 4.30 -5.38 22.78
C ILE A 222 4.92 -6.40 23.72
N GLN A 223 6.25 -6.51 23.71
CA GLN A 223 7.00 -7.41 24.61
C GLN A 223 7.30 -6.76 25.96
N ARG A 224 7.44 -5.43 25.96
CA ARG A 224 7.73 -4.63 27.15
C ARG A 224 7.13 -3.24 27.01
N PHE A 225 6.61 -2.71 28.12
CA PHE A 225 6.09 -1.34 28.18
C PHE A 225 6.41 -0.70 29.53
N LEU A 226 7.28 0.31 29.52
CA LEU A 226 7.63 1.11 30.69
C LEU A 226 7.14 2.54 30.52
N LEU A 227 6.58 3.11 31.58
CA LEU A 227 6.18 4.53 31.65
C LEU A 227 6.87 5.18 32.86
N ASN A 228 7.77 6.14 32.65
CA ASN A 228 8.55 6.78 33.70
C ASN A 228 9.21 5.74 34.64
N ASN A 229 9.79 4.69 34.05
CA ASN A 229 10.38 3.51 34.72
C ASN A 229 9.40 2.58 35.46
N TRP A 230 8.09 2.82 35.41
CA TRP A 230 7.10 1.90 35.95
C TRP A 230 6.82 0.82 34.92
N ASP A 231 6.99 -0.45 35.32
CA ASP A 231 6.71 -1.59 34.45
C ASP A 231 5.21 -1.85 34.36
N LEU A 232 4.66 -1.61 33.17
CA LEU A 232 3.26 -1.77 32.84
C LEU A 232 3.05 -2.88 31.79
N THR A 233 4.04 -3.77 31.60
CA THR A 233 3.96 -4.90 30.66
C THR A 233 2.83 -5.87 31.03
N TRP A 234 2.51 -6.01 32.32
CA TRP A 234 1.36 -6.80 32.75
C TRP A 234 0.04 -6.24 32.21
N PHE A 235 -0.08 -4.90 32.09
CA PHE A 235 -1.30 -4.25 31.62
C PHE A 235 -1.55 -4.54 30.15
N THR A 236 -0.50 -4.60 29.32
CA THR A 236 -0.64 -4.97 27.90
C THR A 236 -1.10 -6.41 27.73
N ASN A 237 -0.78 -7.30 28.68
CA ASN A 237 -1.19 -8.70 28.66
C ASN A 237 -2.61 -8.96 29.18
N LEU A 238 -3.22 -8.01 29.89
CA LEU A 238 -4.59 -8.17 30.42
C LEU A 238 -5.68 -7.95 29.37
N PHE A 239 -5.37 -7.23 28.29
CA PHE A 239 -6.35 -7.02 27.23
C PHE A 239 -6.53 -8.30 26.41
N LYS A 240 -7.76 -8.81 26.36
CA LYS A 240 -8.15 -9.88 25.43
C LYS A 240 -8.01 -9.48 23.96
N ASN A 241 -8.02 -8.17 23.68
CA ASN A 241 -7.85 -7.58 22.36
C ASN A 241 -6.45 -6.96 22.22
N HIS A 242 -5.96 -6.78 20.99
CA HIS A 242 -4.68 -6.10 20.75
C HIS A 242 -4.70 -4.68 21.33
N PRO A 243 -3.81 -4.34 22.27
CA PRO A 243 -3.79 -3.00 22.89
C PRO A 243 -3.44 -1.91 21.87
N ILE A 244 -2.74 -2.27 20.79
CA ILE A 244 -2.47 -1.41 19.64
C ILE A 244 -3.25 -1.95 18.44
N PRO A 245 -3.99 -1.09 17.71
CA PRO A 245 -4.65 -1.50 16.48
C PRO A 245 -3.64 -2.09 15.48
N PRO A 246 -3.99 -3.19 14.81
CA PRO A 246 -3.11 -3.82 13.83
C PRO A 246 -2.88 -2.90 12.63
N LEU A 247 -1.71 -3.05 11.99
CA LEU A 247 -1.37 -2.27 10.81
C LEU A 247 -2.10 -2.84 9.59
N LYS A 248 -2.91 -1.99 8.94
CA LYS A 248 -3.63 -2.31 7.70
C LYS A 248 -2.74 -2.06 6.48
N ILE A 249 -1.69 -2.87 6.35
CA ILE A 249 -0.67 -2.76 5.29
C ILE A 249 -0.45 -4.09 4.56
N ASN A 250 -1.37 -5.04 4.75
CA ASN A 250 -1.32 -6.39 4.20
C ASN A 250 -1.46 -6.44 2.66
N THR A 251 -1.96 -5.37 2.05
CA THR A 251 -2.08 -5.26 0.59
C THR A 251 -1.46 -3.96 0.07
N PHE A 252 -0.93 -4.02 -1.15
CA PHE A 252 -0.58 -2.85 -1.94
C PHE A 252 -1.41 -2.87 -3.24
N PRO A 253 -2.60 -2.24 -3.23
CA PRO A 253 -3.60 -2.39 -4.29
C PRO A 253 -3.13 -1.95 -5.67
N SER A 254 -2.28 -0.93 -5.75
CA SER A 254 -1.81 -0.39 -7.04
C SER A 254 -0.98 -1.37 -7.87
N LEU A 255 -0.53 -2.50 -7.32
CA LEU A 255 0.17 -3.56 -8.06
C LEU A 255 -0.33 -4.97 -7.72
N ASP A 256 -1.52 -5.09 -7.12
CA ASP A 256 -2.09 -6.38 -6.66
C ASP A 256 -1.14 -7.19 -5.77
N LEU A 257 -0.40 -6.50 -4.91
CA LEU A 257 0.59 -7.17 -4.05
C LEU A 257 -0.01 -7.49 -2.69
N ARG A 258 0.43 -8.62 -2.13
CA ARG A 258 0.14 -9.02 -0.77
C ARG A 258 1.43 -9.10 0.02
N LEU A 259 1.36 -8.67 1.27
CA LEU A 259 2.46 -8.75 2.20
C LEU A 259 2.78 -10.23 2.46
N ASN A 260 4.00 -10.63 2.15
CA ASN A 260 4.51 -11.99 2.31
C ASN A 260 5.36 -12.13 3.57
N ASN A 261 6.07 -11.07 3.96
CA ASN A 261 6.91 -11.11 5.15
C ASN A 261 7.13 -9.72 5.77
N VAL A 262 7.45 -9.71 7.06
CA VAL A 262 7.91 -8.53 7.80
C VAL A 262 9.21 -8.90 8.51
N ILE A 263 10.29 -8.20 8.21
CA ILE A 263 11.61 -8.45 8.78
C ILE A 263 12.04 -7.22 9.58
N GLN A 264 12.51 -7.44 10.80
CA GLN A 264 13.08 -6.42 11.67
C GLN A 264 14.55 -6.79 11.94
N GLN A 265 15.49 -6.08 11.31
CA GLN A 265 16.92 -6.37 11.48
C GLN A 265 17.78 -5.14 11.17
N GLU A 266 18.89 -4.99 11.91
CA GLU A 266 19.96 -4.01 11.61
C GLU A 266 19.46 -2.57 11.42
N GLY A 267 18.58 -2.11 12.30
CA GLY A 267 18.01 -0.76 12.23
C GLY A 267 16.94 -0.55 11.15
N LEU A 268 16.52 -1.62 10.45
CA LEU A 268 15.54 -1.58 9.38
C LEU A 268 14.31 -2.44 9.69
N ILE A 269 13.16 -1.95 9.24
CA ILE A 269 11.92 -2.73 9.09
C ILE A 269 11.68 -2.88 7.60
N VAL A 270 11.62 -4.13 7.13
CA VAL A 270 11.40 -4.47 5.73
C VAL A 270 10.04 -5.14 5.59
N PHE A 271 9.19 -4.57 4.74
CA PHE A 271 7.94 -5.18 4.32
C PHE A 271 8.13 -5.78 2.92
N ASP A 272 8.08 -7.10 2.83
CA ASP A 272 8.21 -7.84 1.58
C ASP A 272 6.84 -8.19 1.02
N TYR A 273 6.54 -7.67 -0.16
CA TYR A 273 5.29 -7.89 -0.87
C TYR A 273 5.52 -8.72 -2.13
N VAL A 274 4.55 -9.55 -2.48
CA VAL A 274 4.56 -10.36 -3.70
C VAL A 274 3.19 -10.36 -4.38
N SER A 275 3.22 -10.46 -5.70
CA SER A 275 2.08 -10.87 -6.53
C SER A 275 2.54 -12.05 -7.37
N PRO A 276 1.85 -13.20 -7.33
CA PRO A 276 2.21 -14.37 -8.12
C PRO A 276 2.05 -14.09 -9.61
N SER A 277 2.55 -15.00 -10.46
CA SER A 277 2.41 -14.88 -11.91
C SER A 277 0.95 -14.68 -12.32
N ARG A 278 0.70 -13.73 -13.21
CA ARG A 278 -0.59 -13.52 -13.85
C ARG A 278 -0.49 -13.95 -15.30
N LYS A 279 -1.34 -14.90 -15.68
CA LYS A 279 -1.57 -15.28 -17.09
C LYS A 279 -2.85 -14.57 -17.57
N SER A 280 -2.96 -14.33 -18.88
CA SER A 280 -4.04 -13.50 -19.44
C SER A 280 -5.41 -13.93 -18.92
N GLN A 281 -6.20 -12.97 -18.43
CA GLN A 281 -7.61 -13.15 -18.08
C GLN A 281 -8.49 -13.34 -19.30
#